data_AF-A0A0M0GET8-F1
#
_entry.id   AF-A0A0M0GET8-F1
#
_cell.length_a   1.000
_cell.length_b   1.000
_cell.length_c   1.000
_cell.angle_alpha   90.00
_cell.angle_beta   90.00
_cell.angle_gamma   90.00
#
_symmetry.space_group_name_H-M   'P 1'
#
loop_
_entity.id
_entity.type
_entity.pdbx_description
1 polymer ?
#
loop_
_entity_poly.entity_id
_entity_poly.type
_entity_poly.pdbx_seq_one_letter_code
_entity_poly.pdbx_strand_id
1 'polypeptide(L)'
;MKILADNGFYEVEYDKKHYDQLEFVVRIDQICDITYVTMKNTLTGEVYTFEADKIKRFRKLMKFMPSVKENLVADNSSYSL
;
A
#
# COMPACT_ATOMS: atom_id res chain seq x y z
N MET A 1 3.26 -9.80 14.00
CA MET A 1 2.51 -9.40 12.79
C MET A 1 3.48 -8.84 11.76
N LYS A 2 3.68 -9.55 10.63
CA LYS A 2 4.43 -9.00 9.50
C LYS A 2 3.51 -8.01 8.81
N ILE A 3 3.75 -6.74 9.06
CA ILE A 3 3.09 -5.64 8.38
C ILE A 3 3.51 -5.73 6.92
N LEU A 4 2.61 -6.23 6.08
CA LEU A 4 2.72 -6.11 4.64
C LEU A 4 2.49 -4.63 4.34
N ALA A 5 3.58 -3.85 4.32
CA ALA A 5 3.64 -2.63 3.52
C ALA A 5 3.47 -3.08 2.07
N ASP A 6 2.23 -3.31 1.68
CA ASP A 6 1.89 -3.57 0.30
C ASP A 6 2.00 -2.19 -0.37
N ASN A 7 3.13 -1.96 -1.05
CA ASN A 7 3.50 -0.75 -1.80
C ASN A 7 2.55 -0.54 -3.00
N GLY A 8 1.26 -0.51 -2.71
CA GLY A 8 0.19 -0.32 -3.66
C GLY A 8 -0.40 1.05 -3.50
N PHE A 9 -0.71 1.68 -4.62
CA PHE A 9 -1.52 2.88 -4.66
C PHE A 9 -2.98 2.51 -4.66
N TYR A 10 -3.77 3.26 -3.92
CA TYR A 10 -5.19 3.06 -3.75
C TYR A 10 -5.96 4.33 -4.11
N GLU A 11 -7.16 4.13 -4.61
CA GLU A 11 -8.19 5.14 -4.82
C GLU A 11 -9.34 4.84 -3.86
N VAL A 12 -9.79 5.87 -3.16
CA VAL A 12 -10.86 5.79 -2.17
C VAL A 12 -11.92 6.83 -2.51
N GLU A 13 -13.17 6.39 -2.62
CA GLU A 13 -14.32 7.28 -2.67
C GLU A 13 -14.99 7.32 -1.29
N TYR A 14 -14.93 8.49 -0.65
CA TYR A 14 -15.47 8.73 0.69
C TYR A 14 -16.29 10.01 0.68
N ASP A 15 -17.54 9.94 1.13
CA ASP A 15 -18.45 11.11 1.22
C ASP A 15 -18.54 11.97 -0.06
N LYS A 16 -18.69 11.33 -1.23
CA LYS A 16 -18.71 11.96 -2.57
C LYS A 16 -17.41 12.68 -2.97
N LYS A 17 -16.34 12.53 -2.18
CA LYS A 17 -14.98 12.96 -2.55
C LYS A 17 -14.18 11.77 -3.03
N HIS A 18 -13.34 12.03 -4.02
CA HIS A 18 -12.39 11.07 -4.56
C HIS A 18 -11.00 11.40 -4.04
N TYR A 19 -10.31 10.38 -3.55
CA TYR A 19 -8.95 10.45 -3.06
C TYR A 19 -8.12 9.44 -3.84
N ASP A 20 -7.17 9.93 -4.63
CA ASP A 20 -6.30 9.11 -5.47
C ASP A 20 -4.88 9.08 -4.90
N GLN A 21 -4.08 8.10 -5.36
CA GLN A 21 -2.66 7.96 -4.98
C GLN A 21 -2.44 7.87 -3.46
N LEU A 22 -3.34 7.17 -2.78
CA LEU A 22 -3.23 6.87 -1.37
C LEU A 22 -2.36 5.62 -1.18
N GLU A 23 -1.39 5.70 -0.28
CA GLU A 23 -0.64 4.55 0.21
C GLU A 23 -1.20 4.12 1.57
N PHE A 24 -1.26 2.80 1.76
CA PHE A 24 -1.75 2.24 3.02
C PHE A 24 -0.75 2.54 4.13
N VAL A 25 -1.14 3.38 5.09
CA VAL A 25 -0.37 3.52 6.32
C VAL A 25 -0.74 2.30 7.15
N VAL A 26 0.26 1.62 7.65
CA VAL A 26 0.28 0.38 8.46
C VAL A 26 -0.74 0.27 9.62
N ARG A 27 -1.57 1.29 9.86
CA ARG A 27 -2.53 1.37 10.95
C ARG A 27 -3.96 1.13 10.48
N ILE A 28 -4.50 0.02 10.95
CA ILE A 28 -5.94 -0.25 11.03
C ILE A 28 -6.28 -0.20 12.51
N ASP A 29 -7.15 0.72 12.89
CA ASP A 29 -7.58 0.89 14.27
C ASP A 29 -9.04 0.45 14.37
N GLN A 30 -9.39 -0.35 15.38
CA GLN A 30 -10.77 -0.75 15.65
C GLN A 30 -11.20 -0.10 16.97
N ILE A 31 -12.23 0.74 16.92
CA ILE A 31 -12.76 1.45 18.09
C ILE A 31 -14.26 1.26 18.11
N CYS A 32 -14.79 0.67 19.19
CA CYS A 32 -16.23 0.45 19.37
C CYS A 32 -16.92 -0.19 18.15
N ASP A 33 -16.34 -1.27 17.62
CA ASP A 33 -16.78 -2.00 16.43
C ASP A 33 -16.66 -1.25 15.09
N ILE A 34 -16.19 -0.01 15.08
CA ILE A 34 -15.89 0.75 13.86
C ILE A 34 -14.43 0.51 13.47
N THR A 35 -14.21 0.08 12.23
CA THR A 35 -12.87 -0.08 11.66
C THR A 35 -12.45 1.21 10.99
N TYR A 36 -11.31 1.76 11.38
CA TYR A 36 -10.69 2.94 10.81
C TYR A 36 -9.45 2.54 10.02
N VAL A 37 -9.34 3.08 8.81
CA VAL A 37 -8.22 2.86 7.91
C VAL A 37 -7.51 4.19 7.72
N THR A 38 -6.23 4.24 8.09
CA THR A 38 -5.42 5.44 7.86
C THR A 38 -4.57 5.25 6.60
N MET A 39 -4.61 6.23 5.72
CA MET A 39 -3.89 6.23 4.45
C MET A 39 -3.18 7.56 4.25
N LYS A 40 -2.07 7.54 3.53
CA LYS A 40 -1.29 8.73 3.26
C LYS A 40 -1.32 9.01 1.77
N ASN A 41 -1.63 10.24 1.39
CA ASN A 41 -1.45 10.68 0.02
C ASN A 41 0.04 10.81 -0.27
N THR A 42 0.53 10.07 -1.27
CA THR A 42 1.95 10.05 -1.60
C THR A 42 2.40 11.30 -2.35
N LEU A 43 1.48 12.01 -3.01
CA LEU A 43 1.77 13.27 -3.70
C LEU A 43 1.87 14.45 -2.73
N THR A 44 0.85 14.62 -1.88
CA THR A 44 0.77 15.79 -0.99
C THR A 44 1.43 15.53 0.36
N GLY A 45 1.60 14.26 0.74
CA GLY A 45 2.11 13.85 2.05
C GLY A 45 1.05 13.90 3.15
N GLU A 46 -0.18 14.32 2.85
CA GLU A 46 -1.29 14.40 3.81
C GLU A 46 -1.74 13.01 4.26
N VAL A 47 -2.17 12.91 5.53
CA VAL A 47 -2.68 11.68 6.12
C VAL A 47 -4.18 11.81 6.33
N TYR A 48 -4.92 10.82 5.87
CA TYR A 48 -6.37 10.74 5.97
C TYR A 48 -6.77 9.47 6.71
N THR A 49 -7.75 9.58 7.59
CA THR A 49 -8.33 8.44 8.30
C THR A 49 -9.78 8.30 7.87
N PHE A 50 -10.13 7.11 7.40
CA PHE A 50 -11.43 6.79 6.86
C PHE A 50 -12.11 5.74 7.73
N GLU A 51 -13.41 5.90 7.99
CA GLU A 51 -14.25 4.83 8.51
C GLU A 51 -14.46 3.81 7.39
N ALA A 52 -13.98 2.58 7.56
CA ALA A 52 -14.00 1.55 6.53
C ALA A 52 -15.42 1.28 6.00
N ASP A 53 -16.42 1.33 6.88
CA ASP A 53 -17.83 1.11 6.56
C ASP A 53 -18.42 2.20 5.64
N LYS A 54 -17.89 3.42 5.71
CA LYS A 54 -18.36 4.56 4.91
C LYS A 54 -17.62 4.70 3.56
N ILE A 55 -16.62 3.86 3.30
CA ILE A 55 -15.92 3.85 2.02
C ILE A 55 -16.85 3.24 0.96
N LYS A 56 -17.29 4.06 0.00
CA LYS A 56 -18.17 3.58 -1.09
C LYS A 56 -17.41 2.76 -2.11
N ARG A 57 -16.17 3.15 -2.38
CA ARG A 57 -15.32 2.50 -3.37
C ARG A 57 -13.90 2.48 -2.89
N PHE A 58 -13.30 1.29 -2.93
CA PHE A 58 -11.90 1.06 -2.62
C PHE A 58 -11.28 0.32 -3.81
N ARG A 59 -10.38 0.97 -4.54
CA ARG A 59 -9.72 0.38 -5.71
C ARG A 59 -8.21 0.43 -5.52
N LYS A 60 -7.55 -0.68 -5.83
CA LYS A 60 -6.09 -0.74 -5.90
C LYS A 60 -5.67 -0.45 -7.33
N LEU A 61 -4.88 0.61 -7.54
CA LEU A 61 -4.41 1.03 -8.86
C LEU A 61 -3.31 0.11 -9.38
N MET A 62 -2.26 -0.16 -8.58
CA MET A 62 -1.17 -1.08 -8.95
C MET A 62 -0.44 -1.59 -7.71
N LYS A 63 0.11 -2.82 -7.76
CA LYS A 63 1.27 -3.20 -6.95
C LYS A 63 2.50 -2.71 -7.73
N PHE A 64 3.40 -1.94 -7.13
CA PHE A 64 4.78 -1.99 -7.60
C PHE A 64 5.24 -3.43 -7.35
N MET A 65 5.17 -4.30 -8.36
CA MET A 65 6.11 -5.41 -8.39
C MET A 65 7.47 -4.72 -8.47
N PRO A 66 8.37 -4.87 -7.48
CA PRO A 66 9.75 -4.54 -7.74
C PRO A 66 10.10 -5.41 -8.95
N SER A 67 10.44 -4.80 -10.08
CA SER A 67 11.23 -5.50 -11.08
C SER A 67 12.46 -5.94 -10.32
N VAL A 68 12.50 -7.19 -9.87
CA VAL A 68 13.72 -7.82 -9.39
C VAL A 68 14.61 -7.78 -10.63
N LYS A 69 15.41 -6.71 -10.76
CA LYS A 69 16.63 -6.81 -11.52
C LYS A 69 17.44 -7.80 -10.72
N GLU A 70 17.33 -9.07 -11.09
CA GLU A 70 18.29 -10.07 -10.68
C GLU A 70 19.66 -9.49 -11.02
N ASN A 71 20.37 -9.00 -10.01
CA ASN A 71 21.79 -8.80 -10.15
C ASN A 71 22.35 -10.22 -10.28
N LEU A 72 22.55 -10.65 -11.52
CA LEU A 72 23.34 -11.83 -11.87
C LEU A 72 24.79 -11.58 -11.46
N VAL A 73 25.06 -11.47 -10.16
CA VAL A 73 26.41 -11.39 -9.62
C VAL A 73 26.62 -12.60 -8.74
N ALA A 74 26.90 -13.72 -9.40
CA ALA A 74 27.94 -14.67 -9.03
C ALA A 74 27.92 -15.79 -10.08
N ASP A 75 28.64 -15.59 -11.18
CA ASP A 75 29.19 -16.72 -11.93
C ASP A 75 30.18 -17.40 -10.98
N ASN A 76 29.70 -18.41 -10.26
CA ASN A 76 30.48 -19.20 -9.32
C ASN A 76 30.67 -20.59 -9.91
N SER A 77 31.15 -20.66 -11.16
CA SER A 77 31.39 -21.93 -11.82
C SER A 77 32.66 -21.90 -12.64
N SER A 78 33.50 -22.89 -12.35
CA SER A 78 34.73 -23.27 -13.07
C SER A 78 35.94 -22.46 -12.61
N TYR A 79 36.96 -23.04 -11.97
CA TYR A 79 37.63 -24.27 -12.39
C TYR A 79 38.06 -25.09 -11.17
N SER A 80 37.67 -26.37 -11.15
CA SER A 80 38.52 -27.43 -10.63
C SER A 80 39.26 -28.03 -11.82
N LEU A 81 40.58 -28.05 -11.77
CA LEU A 81 41.46 -29.14 -12.23
C LEU A 81 42.88 -28.88 -11.70
#